data_AF-A0A066XNC6-F1
#
_entry.id   AF-A0A066XNC6-F1
#
_cell.length_a   1.000
_cell.length_b   1.000
_cell.length_c   1.000
_cell.angle_alpha   90.00
_cell.angle_beta   90.00
_cell.angle_gamma   90.00
#
_symmetry.space_group_name_H-M   'P 1'
#
loop_
_entity.id
_entity.type
_entity.pdbx_description
1 polymer ?
#
loop_
_entity_poly.entity_id
_entity_poly.type
_entity_poly.pdbx_seq_one_letter_code
_entity_poly.pdbx_strand_id
1 'polypeptide(L)'
;MGSKLKLVAKSELTLDARREHRINANSFQQDALTTFNGWQYACFYTHKDACSNVLFVSLARRPVSQTLGSWETLTFDDYEQTADDGHNTISIGSSCLISSHLAELSVDECAWRSLHYRMSIPGVATNPATHEWKPSLFSPTHNQLPGYTRSGQLGIEKLFLETTYPRFIRIDDDLLLSYRIGIAGAGSDHLFKYSSRSQSYSYIGQFLTGVNNNPYINGISYANGRIHVSGTYRGFVWYEGVDDPEARLHTVQAGPNGPENNHNLFYVSSDDGGKTFNNTKGKRLANLELGETVFPDCDGLIVFNIPMNSGILNQEAQAADGNGGFHVLNRENEVWLHYYRTPQRKWSRHALPDLRPTRTGARGDVIALPGKNMVVFALPGNRDDKLTILGARLPQEEVATEEMRLEYATLWEGDGYSGEPQLETFESGSQRLVSLFTRTEEKERHVVVLDFALEEAV
;
A
#
# COMPACT_ATOMS: atom_id res chain seq x y z
N MET A 1 4.40 -24.76 18.69
CA MET A 1 4.93 -23.46 18.24
C MET A 1 6.36 -23.68 17.75
N GLY A 2 6.66 -23.50 16.48
CA GLY A 2 7.99 -23.87 15.97
C GLY A 2 8.35 -23.36 14.58
N SER A 3 7.54 -22.48 13.98
CA SER A 3 7.96 -21.83 12.74
C SER A 3 8.91 -20.68 13.07
N LYS A 4 10.03 -20.58 12.36
CA LYS A 4 10.99 -19.47 12.46
C LYS A 4 11.27 -18.90 11.07
N LEU A 5 11.67 -17.64 11.02
CA LEU A 5 12.19 -17.04 9.80
C LEU A 5 13.71 -16.96 9.92
N LYS A 6 14.40 -17.58 8.97
CA LYS A 6 15.86 -17.48 8.85
C LYS A 6 16.19 -16.47 7.75
N LEU A 7 16.88 -15.40 8.11
CA LEU A 7 17.42 -14.45 7.13
C LEU A 7 18.40 -15.19 6.20
N VAL A 8 18.10 -15.21 4.90
CA VAL A 8 18.94 -15.85 3.88
C VAL A 8 19.68 -14.84 3.01
N ALA A 9 19.15 -13.62 2.86
CA ALA A 9 19.85 -12.55 2.16
C ALA A 9 19.42 -11.16 2.67
N LYS A 10 20.35 -10.20 2.63
CA LYS A 10 20.10 -8.75 2.72
C LYS A 10 20.67 -8.14 1.43
N SER A 11 19.80 -7.53 0.63
CA SER A 11 20.18 -6.83 -0.60
C SER A 11 20.05 -5.33 -0.40
N GLU A 12 21.12 -4.57 -0.64
CA GLU A 12 21.09 -3.11 -0.67
C GLU A 12 20.76 -2.65 -2.09
N LEU A 13 19.65 -1.90 -2.24
CA LEU A 13 19.18 -1.44 -3.55
C LEU A 13 19.74 -0.07 -3.90
N THR A 14 19.80 0.83 -2.91
CA THR A 14 20.36 2.18 -3.04
C THR A 14 20.64 2.78 -1.68
N LEU A 15 21.48 3.82 -1.65
CA LEU A 15 21.48 4.80 -0.57
C LEU A 15 20.11 5.49 -0.51
N ASP A 16 19.51 5.56 0.68
CA ASP A 16 18.25 6.24 0.96
C ASP A 16 18.46 7.74 1.11
N ALA A 17 17.55 8.52 0.56
CA ALA A 17 17.60 9.97 0.62
C ALA A 17 17.36 10.46 2.04
N ARG A 18 18.35 11.16 2.63
CA ARG A 18 18.19 11.76 3.96
C ARG A 18 17.42 13.08 3.87
N ARG A 19 16.10 12.95 3.83
CA ARG A 19 15.12 14.04 3.79
C ARG A 19 14.40 14.23 5.12
N GLU A 20 13.71 15.35 5.30
CA GLU A 20 12.81 15.56 6.44
C GLU A 20 11.65 14.57 6.36
N HIS A 21 11.08 14.42 5.17
CA HIS A 21 10.00 13.49 4.91
C HIS A 21 10.50 12.24 4.18
N ARG A 22 10.06 11.08 4.69
CA ARG A 22 10.42 9.79 4.11
C ARG A 22 9.72 9.60 2.77
N ILE A 23 10.48 9.25 1.73
CA ILE A 23 9.94 9.02 0.39
C ILE A 23 9.97 7.54 -0.06
N ASN A 24 10.95 6.76 0.41
CA ASN A 24 11.02 5.31 0.22
C ASN A 24 10.55 4.57 1.47
N ALA A 25 10.03 3.34 1.30
CA ALA A 25 9.59 2.49 2.40
C ALA A 25 8.53 3.19 3.27
N ASN A 26 7.47 3.65 2.59
CA ASN A 26 6.22 4.10 3.18
C ASN A 26 5.18 2.98 3.05
N SER A 27 4.33 2.77 4.06
CA SER A 27 3.31 1.71 4.08
C SER A 27 2.27 1.86 2.97
N PHE A 28 1.98 3.09 2.55
CA PHE A 28 1.03 3.37 1.46
C PHE A 28 1.63 3.28 0.05
N GLN A 29 2.89 2.87 -0.08
CA GLN A 29 3.54 2.61 -1.36
C GLN A 29 3.10 1.23 -1.89
N GLN A 30 1.85 1.06 -2.31
CA GLN A 30 1.26 -0.27 -2.60
C GLN A 30 1.30 -0.64 -4.10
N ASP A 31 2.25 -1.44 -4.61
CA ASP A 31 3.37 -2.09 -3.90
C ASP A 31 4.72 -1.42 -4.22
N ALA A 32 5.69 -1.50 -3.30
CA ALA A 32 7.09 -1.17 -3.55
C ALA A 32 7.90 -2.38 -4.02
N LEU A 33 7.44 -3.59 -3.65
CA LEU A 33 8.06 -4.88 -3.91
C LEU A 33 6.97 -5.85 -4.39
N THR A 34 7.16 -6.48 -5.54
CA THR A 34 6.20 -7.44 -6.08
C THR A 34 6.88 -8.54 -6.89
N THR A 35 6.33 -9.74 -6.84
CA THR A 35 6.82 -10.94 -7.50
C THR A 35 5.82 -11.40 -8.54
N PHE A 36 6.31 -11.59 -9.76
CA PHE A 36 5.53 -12.05 -10.88
C PHE A 36 6.36 -12.99 -11.74
N ASN A 37 5.78 -14.16 -12.05
CA ASN A 37 6.34 -15.11 -13.00
C ASN A 37 7.81 -15.50 -12.71
N GLY A 38 8.12 -15.77 -11.44
CA GLY A 38 9.46 -16.20 -11.00
C GLY A 38 10.51 -15.08 -10.95
N TRP A 39 10.08 -13.82 -11.05
CA TRP A 39 10.93 -12.63 -10.92
C TRP A 39 10.34 -11.68 -9.90
N GLN A 40 11.19 -11.07 -9.10
CA GLN A 40 10.82 -10.05 -8.15
C GLN A 40 11.25 -8.68 -8.66
N TYR A 41 10.43 -7.67 -8.42
CA TYR A 41 10.60 -6.30 -8.87
C TYR A 41 10.50 -5.36 -7.66
N ALA A 42 11.33 -4.33 -7.63
CA ALA A 42 11.30 -3.29 -6.60
C ALA A 42 11.35 -1.91 -7.24
N CYS A 43 10.56 -0.96 -6.73
CA CYS A 43 10.61 0.44 -7.15
C CYS A 43 10.99 1.35 -5.97
N PHE A 44 11.87 2.31 -6.24
CA PHE A 44 12.42 3.20 -5.21
C PHE A 44 13.04 4.44 -5.86
N TYR A 45 13.23 5.48 -5.06
CA TYR A 45 13.99 6.66 -5.45
C TYR A 45 15.49 6.45 -5.19
N THR A 46 16.31 6.92 -6.12
CA THR A 46 17.77 6.96 -6.04
C THR A 46 18.26 8.39 -6.19
N HIS A 47 19.43 8.70 -5.61
CA HIS A 47 20.07 9.99 -5.86
C HIS A 47 20.43 10.16 -7.33
N LYS A 48 20.16 11.36 -7.88
CA LYS A 48 20.65 11.77 -9.21
C LYS A 48 22.18 11.78 -9.26
N ASP A 49 22.79 12.34 -8.22
CA ASP A 49 24.24 12.41 -8.02
C ASP A 49 24.56 12.50 -6.53
N ALA A 50 25.84 12.30 -6.16
CA ALA A 50 26.27 12.20 -4.76
C ALA A 50 26.11 13.49 -3.95
N CYS A 51 25.88 14.64 -4.59
CA CYS A 51 25.83 15.95 -3.93
C CYS A 51 24.42 16.59 -3.98
N SER A 52 23.51 16.03 -4.76
CA SER A 52 22.19 16.58 -5.00
C SER A 52 21.11 15.94 -4.14
N ASN A 53 20.17 16.77 -3.70
CA ASN A 53 18.91 16.33 -3.08
C ASN A 53 17.89 15.87 -4.12
N VAL A 54 18.19 15.97 -5.41
CA VAL A 54 17.34 15.51 -6.51
C VAL A 54 17.35 13.99 -6.57
N LEU A 55 16.16 13.42 -6.68
CA LEU A 55 15.97 11.97 -6.80
C LEU A 55 15.41 11.60 -8.17
N PHE A 56 15.75 10.39 -8.60
CA PHE A 56 15.22 9.74 -9.78
C PHE A 56 14.47 8.47 -9.41
N VAL A 57 13.47 8.13 -10.23
CA VAL A 57 12.74 6.87 -10.09
C VAL A 57 13.62 5.75 -10.62
N SER A 58 13.81 4.72 -9.81
CA SER A 58 14.52 3.50 -10.17
C SER A 58 13.64 2.27 -10.06
N LEU A 59 13.92 1.30 -10.93
CA LEU A 59 13.25 0.01 -10.98
C LEU A 59 14.31 -1.10 -10.99
N ALA A 60 14.24 -1.97 -10.01
CA ALA A 60 15.10 -3.14 -9.93
C ALA A 60 14.29 -4.42 -10.18
N ARG A 61 14.96 -5.45 -10.71
CA ARG A 61 14.40 -6.81 -10.81
C ARG A 61 15.45 -7.87 -10.51
N ARG A 62 15.03 -9.06 -10.08
CA ARG A 62 15.89 -10.25 -9.98
C ARG A 62 15.11 -11.54 -10.23
N PRO A 63 15.75 -12.61 -10.73
CA PRO A 63 15.12 -13.92 -10.78
C PRO A 63 15.04 -14.53 -9.37
N VAL A 64 13.93 -15.19 -9.06
CA VAL A 64 13.67 -15.83 -7.75
C VAL A 64 13.10 -17.24 -7.86
N SER A 65 12.94 -17.80 -9.06
CA SER A 65 12.20 -19.06 -9.28
C SER A 65 12.85 -20.32 -8.69
N GLN A 66 14.18 -20.38 -8.62
CA GLN A 66 14.93 -21.53 -8.08
C GLN A 66 15.81 -21.12 -6.89
N THR A 67 16.48 -20.00 -7.04
CA THR A 67 17.32 -19.35 -6.02
C THR A 67 17.19 -17.85 -6.18
N LEU A 68 17.61 -17.09 -5.15
CA LEU A 68 17.73 -15.64 -5.25
C LEU A 68 18.87 -15.27 -6.19
N GLY A 69 18.55 -14.64 -7.32
CA GLY A 69 19.54 -14.06 -8.23
C GLY A 69 19.96 -12.64 -7.83
N SER A 70 20.89 -12.08 -8.60
CA SER A 70 21.33 -10.70 -8.45
C SER A 70 20.28 -9.70 -8.96
N TRP A 71 20.25 -8.53 -8.34
CA TRP A 71 19.43 -7.41 -8.79
C TRP A 71 20.02 -6.72 -10.01
N GLU A 72 19.18 -6.48 -11.01
CA GLU A 72 19.43 -5.57 -12.13
C GLU A 72 18.62 -4.29 -11.88
N THR A 73 19.24 -3.13 -11.88
CA THR A 73 18.58 -1.84 -11.63
C THR A 73 18.71 -0.93 -12.84
N LEU A 74 17.61 -0.26 -13.19
CA LEU A 74 17.59 0.87 -14.11
C LEU A 74 17.05 2.11 -13.41
N THR A 75 17.42 3.28 -13.91
CA THR A 75 17.00 4.59 -13.41
C THR A 75 16.46 5.42 -14.57
N PHE A 76 15.33 6.10 -14.35
CA PHE A 76 14.74 7.03 -15.31
C PHE A 76 15.25 8.44 -15.04
N ASP A 77 15.85 9.08 -16.04
CA ASP A 77 16.51 10.39 -15.95
C ASP A 77 15.69 11.56 -16.52
N ASP A 78 14.50 11.26 -17.05
CA ASP A 78 13.57 12.21 -17.68
C ASP A 78 12.56 12.84 -16.68
N TYR A 79 12.72 12.58 -15.38
CA TYR A 79 11.90 13.22 -14.34
C TYR A 79 12.67 13.41 -13.02
N GLU A 80 12.89 14.66 -12.62
CA GLU A 80 13.56 15.03 -11.36
C GLU A 80 12.56 15.22 -10.21
N GLN A 81 12.67 14.38 -9.17
CA GLN A 81 11.93 14.55 -7.92
C GLN A 81 12.72 15.44 -6.95
N THR A 82 12.31 16.69 -6.81
CA THR A 82 12.96 17.70 -5.97
C THR A 82 12.21 18.01 -4.68
N ALA A 83 10.91 17.72 -4.60
CA ALA A 83 10.08 18.06 -3.44
C ALA A 83 10.36 17.14 -2.25
N ASP A 84 10.59 17.72 -1.07
CA ASP A 84 10.67 16.99 0.19
C ASP A 84 9.24 16.74 0.73
N ASP A 85 8.54 15.80 0.10
CA ASP A 85 7.18 15.42 0.46
C ASP A 85 7.06 13.88 0.46
N GLY A 86 6.75 13.32 1.64
CA GLY A 86 6.63 11.87 1.81
C GLY A 86 5.41 11.25 1.14
N HIS A 87 4.45 12.06 0.67
CA HIS A 87 3.32 11.58 -0.13
C HIS A 87 3.74 11.15 -1.54
N ASN A 88 4.92 11.57 -2.00
CA ASN A 88 5.37 11.38 -3.37
C ASN A 88 5.94 9.99 -3.64
N THR A 89 5.16 8.96 -3.32
CA THR A 89 5.53 7.55 -3.44
C THR A 89 5.48 7.03 -4.87
N ILE A 90 6.20 5.92 -5.11
CA ILE A 90 6.19 5.16 -6.37
C ILE A 90 5.54 3.81 -6.11
N SER A 91 4.51 3.45 -6.86
CA SER A 91 3.86 2.14 -6.77
C SER A 91 4.07 1.36 -8.07
N ILE A 92 4.29 0.05 -7.95
CA ILE A 92 4.43 -0.87 -9.08
C ILE A 92 3.24 -1.86 -9.14
N GLY A 93 2.76 -2.11 -10.36
CA GLY A 93 2.03 -3.33 -10.72
C GLY A 93 2.83 -4.11 -11.75
N SER A 94 2.64 -5.42 -11.90
CA SER A 94 3.51 -6.34 -12.67
C SER A 94 3.90 -5.93 -14.10
N SER A 95 3.28 -4.91 -14.70
CA SER A 95 3.66 -4.33 -16.01
C SER A 95 3.67 -2.78 -16.06
N CYS A 96 3.28 -2.11 -14.97
CA CYS A 96 3.03 -0.66 -14.91
C CYS A 96 3.70 -0.02 -13.68
N LEU A 97 4.17 1.21 -13.83
CA LEU A 97 4.69 2.04 -12.75
C LEU A 97 3.90 3.35 -12.67
N ILE A 98 3.54 3.76 -11.47
CA ILE A 98 2.96 5.08 -11.21
C ILE A 98 3.70 5.73 -10.05
N SER A 99 3.96 7.02 -10.17
CA SER A 99 4.35 7.86 -9.04
C SER A 99 3.35 9.01 -8.89
N SER A 100 2.93 9.31 -7.67
CA SER A 100 2.17 10.54 -7.38
C SER A 100 3.12 11.64 -6.94
N HIS A 101 2.85 12.89 -7.33
CA HIS A 101 3.68 14.04 -6.95
C HIS A 101 2.81 15.22 -6.49
N LEU A 102 3.07 15.76 -5.30
CA LEU A 102 2.89 17.15 -4.94
C LEU A 102 4.13 17.90 -5.41
N ALA A 103 3.97 18.81 -6.37
CA ALA A 103 4.99 19.82 -6.63
C ALA A 103 4.71 21.03 -5.73
N GLU A 104 5.73 21.53 -5.03
CA GLU A 104 5.76 22.93 -4.60
C GLU A 104 6.51 23.74 -5.67
N LEU A 105 5.94 24.88 -6.07
CA LEU A 105 6.39 25.85 -7.08
C LEU A 105 6.41 25.43 -8.56
N SER A 106 5.33 25.74 -9.28
CA SER A 106 5.41 26.24 -10.66
C SER A 106 4.60 27.54 -10.77
N VAL A 107 5.22 28.60 -11.27
CA VAL A 107 4.62 29.93 -11.50
C VAL A 107 3.75 29.93 -12.78
N ASP A 108 2.91 28.91 -12.95
CA ASP A 108 1.90 28.86 -14.00
C ASP A 108 0.71 28.01 -13.53
N GLU A 109 -0.48 28.61 -13.58
CA GLU A 109 -1.76 28.08 -13.14
C GLU A 109 -2.18 26.87 -13.99
N CYS A 110 -1.85 25.63 -13.58
CA CYS A 110 -2.58 24.36 -13.85
C CYS A 110 -1.79 23.07 -13.53
N ALA A 111 -0.53 23.12 -13.08
CA ALA A 111 0.36 21.95 -13.01
C ALA A 111 0.48 21.28 -11.62
N TRP A 112 -0.45 21.55 -10.71
CA TRP A 112 -0.42 20.94 -9.37
C TRP A 112 -0.93 19.50 -9.48
N ARG A 113 -0.21 18.51 -8.92
CA ARG A 113 -0.66 17.11 -8.65
C ARG A 113 -1.05 16.21 -9.84
N SER A 114 -0.35 16.36 -10.97
CA SER A 114 -0.52 15.49 -12.13
C SER A 114 -0.13 14.04 -11.85
N LEU A 115 -0.92 13.09 -12.37
CA LEU A 115 -0.53 11.68 -12.42
C LEU A 115 0.79 11.53 -13.20
N HIS A 116 1.75 10.73 -12.72
CA HIS A 116 2.90 10.31 -13.53
C HIS A 116 2.88 8.79 -13.69
N TYR A 117 2.69 8.34 -14.92
CA TYR A 117 2.48 6.94 -15.30
C TYR A 117 3.50 6.49 -16.34
N ARG A 118 3.98 5.25 -16.20
CA ARG A 118 4.75 4.53 -17.21
C ARG A 118 4.27 3.10 -17.35
N MET A 119 4.50 2.54 -18.53
CA MET A 119 4.29 1.13 -18.79
C MET A 119 5.45 0.53 -19.56
N SER A 120 5.72 -0.75 -19.29
CA SER A 120 6.64 -1.53 -20.09
C SER A 120 6.03 -1.92 -21.44
N ILE A 121 6.88 -2.24 -22.42
CA ILE A 121 6.44 -2.93 -23.63
C ILE A 121 5.90 -4.34 -23.30
N PRO A 122 4.94 -4.87 -24.07
CA PRO A 122 4.42 -6.21 -23.84
C PRO A 122 5.53 -7.28 -23.82
N GLY A 123 5.45 -8.21 -22.88
CA GLY A 123 6.37 -9.34 -22.80
C GLY A 123 7.52 -9.20 -21.79
N VAL A 124 7.78 -7.99 -21.27
CA VAL A 124 8.89 -7.78 -20.31
C VAL A 124 8.71 -8.59 -19.04
N ALA A 125 7.52 -8.60 -18.44
CA ALA A 125 7.27 -9.33 -17.20
C ALA A 125 6.96 -10.82 -17.41
N THR A 126 6.48 -11.22 -18.59
CA THR A 126 6.17 -12.62 -18.92
C THR A 126 7.37 -13.38 -19.49
N ASN A 127 8.34 -12.68 -20.10
CA ASN A 127 9.61 -13.24 -20.58
C ASN A 127 10.80 -12.35 -20.16
N PRO A 128 11.03 -12.13 -18.86
CA PRO A 128 12.03 -11.17 -18.37
C PRO A 128 13.46 -11.51 -18.79
N ALA A 129 13.81 -12.80 -18.87
CA ALA A 129 15.14 -13.27 -19.27
C ALA A 129 15.50 -12.97 -20.74
N THR A 130 14.51 -12.69 -21.61
CA THR A 130 14.77 -12.37 -23.02
C THR A 130 14.97 -10.87 -23.27
N HIS A 131 14.85 -10.04 -22.23
CA HIS A 131 14.95 -8.59 -22.33
C HIS A 131 16.15 -8.10 -21.53
N GLU A 132 17.02 -7.33 -22.16
CA GLU A 132 18.04 -6.56 -21.46
C GLU A 132 17.37 -5.48 -20.60
N TRP A 133 17.73 -5.38 -19.31
CA TRP A 133 17.09 -4.46 -18.38
C TRP A 133 17.55 -3.01 -18.60
N LYS A 134 16.75 -2.21 -19.30
CA LYS A 134 17.09 -0.82 -19.63
C LYS A 134 15.86 0.10 -19.73
N PRO A 135 16.01 1.42 -19.53
CA PRO A 135 14.89 2.36 -19.56
C PRO A 135 14.07 2.34 -20.85
N SER A 136 14.69 2.01 -21.99
CA SER A 136 14.01 1.93 -23.29
C SER A 136 12.94 0.83 -23.39
N LEU A 137 12.82 -0.04 -22.39
CA LEU A 137 11.70 -1.00 -22.28
C LEU A 137 10.40 -0.33 -21.84
N PHE A 138 10.45 0.91 -21.37
CA PHE A 138 9.33 1.63 -20.80
C PHE A 138 8.98 2.87 -21.62
N SER A 139 7.74 3.29 -21.51
CA SER A 139 7.29 4.56 -22.06
C SER A 139 7.97 5.75 -21.36
N PRO A 140 7.99 6.93 -22.01
CA PRO A 140 8.16 8.20 -21.31
C PRO A 140 7.12 8.37 -20.20
N THR A 141 7.33 9.34 -19.31
CA THR A 141 6.31 9.73 -18.32
C THR A 141 5.06 10.25 -19.05
N HIS A 142 3.91 9.66 -18.74
CA HIS A 142 2.61 10.12 -19.17
C HIS A 142 1.82 10.69 -17.99
N ASN A 143 0.96 11.66 -18.28
CA ASN A 143 0.00 12.23 -17.32
C ASN A 143 -1.43 11.72 -17.51
N GLN A 144 -1.57 10.58 -18.18
CA GLN A 144 -2.85 9.95 -18.49
C GLN A 144 -2.68 8.43 -18.57
N LEU A 145 -3.79 7.73 -18.40
CA LEU A 145 -3.84 6.27 -18.50
C LEU A 145 -4.08 5.83 -19.96
N PRO A 146 -3.47 4.73 -20.43
CA PRO A 146 -3.75 4.16 -21.74
C PRO A 146 -5.24 3.90 -21.96
N GLY A 147 -5.77 4.29 -23.12
CA GLY A 147 -7.19 4.17 -23.47
C GLY A 147 -8.07 5.32 -23.00
N TYR A 148 -7.53 6.27 -22.23
CA TYR A 148 -8.21 7.53 -21.92
C TYR A 148 -7.74 8.64 -22.86
N THR A 149 -8.66 9.20 -23.64
CA THR A 149 -8.45 10.46 -24.37
C THR A 149 -9.23 11.57 -23.67
N ARG A 150 -8.63 12.75 -23.55
CA ARG A 150 -9.14 13.94 -22.84
C ARG A 150 -10.43 14.56 -23.42
N SER A 151 -11.24 13.82 -24.17
CA SER A 151 -12.42 14.33 -24.86
C SER A 151 -13.62 13.41 -24.66
N GLY A 152 -14.61 13.90 -23.91
CA GLY A 152 -15.99 13.39 -23.93
C GLY A 152 -16.57 13.03 -22.57
N GLN A 153 -17.46 13.90 -22.09
CA GLN A 153 -18.38 13.77 -20.94
C GLN A 153 -17.79 13.89 -19.52
N LEU A 154 -18.13 15.03 -18.90
CA LEU A 154 -18.07 15.36 -17.47
C LEU A 154 -16.67 15.41 -16.84
N GLY A 155 -16.03 16.58 -16.81
CA GLY A 155 -15.05 16.91 -15.76
C GLY A 155 -13.81 16.02 -15.61
N ILE A 156 -13.52 15.15 -16.60
CA ILE A 156 -12.41 14.18 -16.64
C ILE A 156 -11.04 14.84 -16.44
N GLU A 157 -10.91 16.14 -16.70
CA GLU A 157 -9.68 16.88 -16.45
C GLU A 157 -9.24 16.79 -14.97
N LYS A 158 -10.17 16.81 -14.01
CA LYS A 158 -9.80 16.74 -12.58
C LYS A 158 -9.34 15.35 -12.13
N LEU A 159 -9.69 14.29 -12.87
CA LEU A 159 -9.33 12.91 -12.48
C LEU A 159 -7.82 12.66 -12.46
N PHE A 160 -7.05 13.46 -13.19
CA PHE A 160 -5.60 13.31 -13.31
C PHE A 160 -4.83 14.50 -12.74
N LEU A 161 -5.52 15.51 -12.19
CA LEU A 161 -4.93 16.74 -11.69
C LEU A 161 -4.69 16.73 -10.18
N GLU A 162 -5.36 15.91 -9.37
CA GLU A 162 -5.17 15.96 -7.90
C GLU A 162 -4.95 14.57 -7.30
N THR A 163 -4.03 13.82 -7.88
CA THR A 163 -3.83 12.41 -7.51
C THR A 163 -2.90 12.25 -6.30
N THR A 164 -3.22 11.35 -5.39
CA THR A 164 -2.35 10.96 -4.26
C THR A 164 -2.56 9.49 -3.92
N TYR A 165 -1.52 8.81 -3.42
CA TYR A 165 -1.56 7.41 -2.99
C TYR A 165 -1.98 6.41 -4.09
N PRO A 166 -1.22 6.31 -5.19
CA PRO A 166 -1.50 5.34 -6.23
C PRO A 166 -1.30 3.93 -5.71
N ARG A 167 -2.24 3.03 -6.06
CA ARG A 167 -2.22 1.64 -5.64
C ARG A 167 -2.55 0.74 -6.80
N PHE A 168 -1.73 -0.29 -6.97
CA PHE A 168 -1.94 -1.31 -7.98
C PHE A 168 -2.34 -2.63 -7.35
N ILE A 169 -3.36 -3.27 -7.90
CA ILE A 169 -3.85 -4.55 -7.38
C ILE A 169 -4.08 -5.48 -8.55
N ARG A 170 -3.29 -6.55 -8.62
CA ARG A 170 -3.48 -7.61 -9.60
C ARG A 170 -4.77 -8.37 -9.29
N ILE A 171 -5.67 -8.42 -10.27
CA ILE A 171 -6.95 -9.14 -10.19
C ILE A 171 -7.04 -10.12 -11.35
N ASP A 172 -6.85 -11.41 -11.07
CA ASP A 172 -6.73 -12.44 -12.10
C ASP A 172 -5.66 -12.05 -13.15
N ASP A 173 -6.06 -11.94 -14.43
CA ASP A 173 -5.20 -11.50 -15.55
C ASP A 173 -5.20 -9.97 -15.76
N ASP A 174 -5.98 -9.22 -14.98
CA ASP A 174 -6.19 -7.77 -15.10
C ASP A 174 -5.51 -7.03 -13.93
N LEU A 175 -5.58 -5.69 -13.95
CA LEU A 175 -5.00 -4.84 -12.91
C LEU A 175 -6.00 -3.75 -12.50
N LEU A 176 -6.20 -3.55 -11.21
CA LEU A 176 -6.87 -2.37 -10.68
C LEU A 176 -5.86 -1.28 -10.36
N LEU A 177 -6.27 -0.04 -10.60
CA LEU A 177 -5.60 1.15 -10.11
C LEU A 177 -6.57 1.93 -9.24
N SER A 178 -6.12 2.26 -8.04
CA SER A 178 -6.81 3.23 -7.19
C SER A 178 -5.90 4.36 -6.80
N TYR A 179 -6.48 5.56 -6.67
CA TYR A 179 -5.83 6.71 -6.07
C TYR A 179 -6.88 7.64 -5.47
N ARG A 180 -6.44 8.46 -4.53
CA ARG A 180 -7.27 9.47 -3.87
C ARG A 180 -7.25 10.78 -4.65
N ILE A 181 -8.40 11.42 -4.75
CA ILE A 181 -8.59 12.78 -5.27
C ILE A 181 -9.21 13.66 -4.19
N GLY A 182 -8.74 14.89 -4.07
CA GLY A 182 -9.33 15.93 -3.24
C GLY A 182 -8.57 16.24 -1.95
N ILE A 183 -9.13 17.18 -1.20
CA ILE A 183 -8.49 17.86 -0.07
C ILE A 183 -8.90 17.28 1.29
N ALA A 184 -8.29 17.76 2.37
CA ALA A 184 -8.66 17.38 3.72
C ALA A 184 -10.15 17.71 3.99
N GLY A 185 -10.95 16.68 4.24
CA GLY A 185 -12.37 16.78 4.62
C GLY A 185 -13.32 16.41 3.49
N ALA A 186 -12.79 16.23 2.28
CA ALA A 186 -13.54 15.89 1.06
C ALA A 186 -12.76 14.97 0.10
N GLY A 187 -11.73 14.27 0.59
CA GLY A 187 -10.97 13.33 -0.23
C GLY A 187 -11.77 12.06 -0.55
N SER A 188 -11.66 11.56 -1.77
CA SER A 188 -12.40 10.40 -2.26
C SER A 188 -11.48 9.44 -3.02
N ASP A 189 -11.73 8.14 -2.90
CA ASP A 189 -10.95 7.11 -3.61
C ASP A 189 -11.64 6.70 -4.91
N HIS A 190 -10.87 6.71 -5.99
CA HIS A 190 -11.31 6.38 -7.34
C HIS A 190 -10.75 5.02 -7.75
N LEU A 191 -11.47 4.32 -8.63
CA LEU A 191 -11.10 2.98 -9.10
C LEU A 191 -11.13 2.90 -10.62
N PHE A 192 -10.06 2.37 -11.18
CA PHE A 192 -9.88 2.07 -12.60
C PHE A 192 -9.49 0.60 -12.76
N LYS A 193 -9.85 0.03 -13.90
CA LYS A 193 -9.46 -1.31 -14.29
C LYS A 193 -8.70 -1.27 -15.61
N TYR A 194 -7.50 -1.81 -15.60
CA TYR A 194 -6.74 -2.16 -16.80
C TYR A 194 -7.09 -3.56 -17.24
N SER A 195 -7.46 -3.69 -18.50
CA SER A 195 -7.71 -4.98 -19.16
C SER A 195 -6.45 -5.40 -19.90
N SER A 196 -5.90 -6.57 -19.56
CA SER A 196 -4.73 -7.12 -20.28
C SER A 196 -5.05 -7.46 -21.75
N ARG A 197 -6.32 -7.72 -22.05
CA ARG A 197 -6.81 -8.03 -23.40
C ARG A 197 -6.86 -6.81 -24.32
N SER A 198 -7.38 -5.69 -23.83
CA SER A 198 -7.49 -4.45 -24.62
C SER A 198 -6.30 -3.50 -24.42
N GLN A 199 -5.46 -3.79 -23.42
CA GLN A 199 -4.32 -2.96 -23.02
C GLN A 199 -4.72 -1.52 -22.70
N SER A 200 -5.89 -1.34 -22.10
CA SER A 200 -6.50 -0.05 -21.81
C SER A 200 -7.12 -0.03 -20.42
N TYR A 201 -7.11 1.15 -19.80
CA TYR A 201 -7.86 1.43 -18.58
C TYR A 201 -9.30 1.81 -18.89
N SER A 202 -10.21 1.42 -18.00
CA SER A 202 -11.58 1.91 -17.89
C SER A 202 -11.84 2.35 -16.45
N TYR A 203 -12.43 3.52 -16.27
CA TYR A 203 -12.88 4.05 -14.99
C TYR A 203 -14.10 3.26 -14.54
N ILE A 204 -14.06 2.74 -13.33
CA ILE A 204 -15.18 2.04 -12.72
C ILE A 204 -16.05 3.04 -11.97
N GLY A 205 -15.44 3.87 -11.12
CA GLY A 205 -16.16 4.86 -10.33
C GLY A 205 -15.39 5.34 -9.10
N GLN A 206 -16.04 6.25 -8.36
CA GLN A 206 -15.60 6.70 -7.05
C GLN A 206 -16.21 5.75 -6.03
N PHE A 207 -15.39 4.95 -5.33
CA PHE A 207 -15.90 3.87 -4.49
C PHE A 207 -16.01 4.22 -3.01
N LEU A 208 -15.27 5.24 -2.56
CA LEU A 208 -15.38 5.82 -1.23
C LEU A 208 -15.47 7.35 -1.35
N THR A 209 -16.37 7.96 -0.59
CA THR A 209 -16.56 9.41 -0.54
C THR A 209 -16.29 9.97 0.84
N GLY A 210 -15.45 11.00 0.92
CA GLY A 210 -15.30 11.82 2.13
C GLY A 210 -16.37 12.92 2.20
N VAL A 211 -17.02 13.07 3.35
CA VAL A 211 -17.99 14.14 3.62
C VAL A 211 -17.76 14.68 5.03
N ASN A 212 -17.16 15.87 5.15
CA ASN A 212 -16.65 16.41 6.42
C ASN A 212 -15.69 15.42 7.13
N ASN A 213 -15.04 14.56 6.36
CA ASN A 213 -14.04 13.59 6.78
C ASN A 213 -13.29 13.08 5.54
N ASN A 214 -12.27 12.27 5.75
CA ASN A 214 -11.61 11.53 4.67
C ASN A 214 -11.58 10.05 5.00
N PRO A 215 -12.03 9.16 4.11
CA PRO A 215 -11.63 7.76 4.18
C PRO A 215 -10.13 7.69 3.87
N TYR A 216 -9.38 7.00 4.73
CA TYR A 216 -8.01 6.61 4.45
C TYR A 216 -7.91 5.09 4.55
N ILE A 217 -7.75 4.45 3.39
CA ILE A 217 -7.68 3.00 3.30
C ILE A 217 -6.33 2.47 3.77
N ASN A 218 -6.35 1.35 4.51
CA ASN A 218 -5.14 0.58 4.85
C ASN A 218 -4.56 -0.03 3.58
N GLY A 219 -5.40 -0.68 2.79
CA GLY A 219 -5.00 -1.41 1.59
C GLY A 219 -6.18 -1.69 0.68
N ILE A 220 -5.86 -2.24 -0.49
CA ILE A 220 -6.80 -3.02 -1.28
C ILE A 220 -6.18 -4.41 -1.42
N SER A 221 -6.84 -5.45 -0.91
CA SER A 221 -6.37 -6.83 -0.99
C SER A 221 -7.30 -7.64 -1.88
N TYR A 222 -6.76 -8.60 -2.63
CA TYR A 222 -7.53 -9.46 -3.51
C TYR A 222 -7.23 -10.93 -3.20
N ALA A 223 -8.26 -11.71 -2.91
CA ALA A 223 -8.16 -13.16 -2.73
C ALA A 223 -9.48 -13.83 -3.13
N ASN A 224 -9.40 -14.99 -3.78
CA ASN A 224 -10.56 -15.82 -4.14
C ASN A 224 -11.70 -15.06 -4.86
N GLY A 225 -11.37 -14.19 -5.83
CA GLY A 225 -12.39 -13.44 -6.57
C GLY A 225 -12.93 -12.20 -5.85
N ARG A 226 -12.46 -11.92 -4.64
CA ARG A 226 -13.00 -10.86 -3.78
C ARG A 226 -11.97 -9.78 -3.50
N ILE A 227 -12.37 -8.53 -3.73
CA ILE A 227 -11.65 -7.33 -3.30
C ILE A 227 -12.06 -7.00 -1.87
N HIS A 228 -11.08 -6.71 -1.03
CA HIS A 228 -11.26 -6.29 0.36
C HIS A 228 -10.62 -4.93 0.57
N VAL A 229 -11.36 -4.02 1.20
CA VAL A 229 -10.87 -2.70 1.57
C VAL A 229 -11.25 -2.41 3.01
N SER A 230 -10.27 -2.03 3.81
CA SER A 230 -10.45 -1.50 5.15
C SER A 230 -9.79 -0.14 5.27
N GLY A 231 -10.17 0.61 6.28
CA GLY A 231 -9.56 1.90 6.55
C GLY A 231 -10.16 2.56 7.78
N THR A 232 -9.71 3.79 7.99
CA THR A 232 -10.18 4.65 9.06
C THR A 232 -10.67 5.95 8.46
N TYR A 233 -11.52 6.66 9.18
CA TYR A 233 -11.87 8.02 8.81
C TYR A 233 -10.97 9.00 9.54
N ARG A 234 -10.62 10.12 8.90
CA ARG A 234 -10.12 11.30 9.60
C ARG A 234 -11.18 12.37 9.55
N GLY A 235 -11.72 12.73 10.72
CA GLY A 235 -12.71 13.79 10.84
C GLY A 235 -12.12 15.14 10.43
N PHE A 236 -12.93 15.97 9.79
CA PHE A 236 -12.54 17.32 9.45
C PHE A 236 -12.78 18.27 10.64
N VAL A 237 -11.76 19.04 10.96
CA VAL A 237 -11.75 20.15 11.90
C VAL A 237 -11.52 21.41 11.08
N TRP A 238 -12.47 22.35 11.18
CA TRP A 238 -12.36 23.64 10.51
C TRP A 238 -11.15 24.41 11.04
N TYR A 239 -10.48 25.14 10.15
CA TYR A 239 -9.37 26.00 10.48
C TYR A 239 -9.42 27.27 9.62
N GLU A 240 -8.82 28.35 10.10
CA GLU A 240 -8.84 29.64 9.41
C GLU A 240 -8.17 29.55 8.04
N GLY A 241 -8.85 30.05 7.01
CA GLY A 241 -8.39 30.00 5.63
C GLY A 241 -8.76 28.73 4.85
N VAL A 242 -9.50 27.76 5.44
CA VAL A 242 -9.92 26.56 4.69
C VAL A 242 -10.91 26.85 3.55
N ASP A 243 -11.68 27.93 3.68
CA ASP A 243 -12.64 28.38 2.67
C ASP A 243 -11.97 29.19 1.54
N ASP A 244 -10.68 29.51 1.67
CA ASP A 244 -9.88 30.12 0.61
C ASP A 244 -9.38 29.02 -0.35
N PRO A 245 -9.82 29.01 -1.62
CA PRO A 245 -9.42 28.00 -2.59
C PRO A 245 -7.90 27.99 -2.87
N GLU A 246 -7.18 29.07 -2.57
CA GLU A 246 -5.72 29.13 -2.72
C GLU A 246 -4.95 28.72 -1.47
N ALA A 247 -5.62 28.51 -0.33
CA ALA A 247 -4.95 28.17 0.91
C ALA A 247 -4.26 26.81 0.81
N ARG A 248 -2.95 26.77 1.08
CA ARG A 248 -2.14 25.55 1.00
C ARG A 248 -1.98 24.81 2.34
N LEU A 249 -2.54 25.35 3.42
CA LEU A 249 -2.42 24.77 4.77
C LEU A 249 -3.06 23.37 4.91
N HIS A 250 -4.04 22.99 4.09
CA HIS A 250 -4.57 21.62 4.08
C HIS A 250 -3.68 20.63 3.31
N THR A 251 -2.73 21.13 2.52
CA THR A 251 -1.89 20.29 1.64
C THR A 251 -0.57 19.87 2.27
N VAL A 252 -0.16 20.53 3.37
CA VAL A 252 1.07 20.20 4.09
C VAL A 252 0.92 18.88 4.86
N GLN A 253 2.04 18.17 5.04
CA GLN A 253 2.06 16.85 5.67
C GLN A 253 1.51 16.81 7.09
N ALA A 254 1.58 17.92 7.82
CA ALA A 254 1.00 18.11 9.14
C ALA A 254 0.01 19.29 9.17
N GLY A 255 -1.00 19.25 8.29
CA GLY A 255 -2.09 20.23 8.32
C GLY A 255 -2.88 20.17 9.65
N PRO A 256 -3.76 21.15 9.91
CA PRO A 256 -4.53 21.28 11.16
C PRO A 256 -5.47 20.09 11.46
N ASN A 257 -5.59 19.17 10.50
CA ASN A 257 -6.29 17.91 10.60
C ASN A 257 -5.29 16.76 10.77
N GLY A 258 -4.72 16.66 11.98
CA GLY A 258 -3.75 15.65 12.34
C GLY A 258 -4.37 14.26 12.58
N PRO A 259 -3.51 13.24 12.78
CA PRO A 259 -3.92 11.85 13.01
C PRO A 259 -4.73 11.65 14.30
N GLU A 260 -4.71 12.59 15.25
CA GLU A 260 -5.57 12.58 16.44
C GLU A 260 -7.07 12.58 16.11
N ASN A 261 -7.43 13.09 14.92
CA ASN A 261 -8.81 13.10 14.42
C ASN A 261 -9.18 11.81 13.68
N ASN A 262 -8.30 10.81 13.62
CA ASN A 262 -8.63 9.51 13.08
C ASN A 262 -9.63 8.78 14.00
N HIS A 263 -10.62 8.12 13.40
CA HIS A 263 -11.65 7.39 14.11
C HIS A 263 -12.22 6.27 13.23
N ASN A 264 -12.88 5.31 13.90
CA ASN A 264 -13.53 4.13 13.33
C ASN A 264 -12.59 3.19 12.55
N LEU A 265 -12.98 1.92 12.48
CA LEU A 265 -12.49 0.99 11.46
C LEU A 265 -13.68 0.59 10.57
N PHE A 266 -13.56 0.85 9.27
CA PHE A 266 -14.56 0.46 8.28
C PHE A 266 -14.08 -0.71 7.42
N TYR A 267 -15.03 -1.40 6.78
CA TYR A 267 -14.75 -2.46 5.83
C TYR A 267 -15.79 -2.52 4.70
N VAL A 268 -15.30 -2.68 3.47
CA VAL A 268 -16.11 -2.98 2.29
C VAL A 268 -15.46 -4.10 1.48
N SER A 269 -16.27 -4.81 0.71
CA SER A 269 -15.78 -5.82 -0.24
C SER A 269 -16.58 -5.83 -1.54
N SER A 270 -15.92 -6.23 -2.62
CA SER A 270 -16.52 -6.40 -3.95
C SER A 270 -16.24 -7.81 -4.47
N ASP A 271 -17.27 -8.46 -5.01
CA ASP A 271 -17.21 -9.81 -5.58
C ASP A 271 -17.28 -9.78 -7.12
N ASP A 272 -17.27 -8.59 -7.73
CA ASP A 272 -17.54 -8.36 -9.15
C ASP A 272 -16.51 -7.42 -9.81
N GLY A 273 -15.28 -7.44 -9.28
CA GLY A 273 -14.16 -6.66 -9.83
C GLY A 273 -14.24 -5.16 -9.56
N GLY A 274 -14.97 -4.74 -8.53
CA GLY A 274 -15.09 -3.36 -8.08
C GLY A 274 -16.36 -2.65 -8.53
N LYS A 275 -17.32 -3.33 -9.16
CA LYS A 275 -18.54 -2.72 -9.67
C LYS A 275 -19.53 -2.43 -8.54
N THR A 276 -19.70 -3.38 -7.62
CA THR A 276 -20.52 -3.21 -6.42
C THR A 276 -19.69 -3.41 -5.16
N PHE A 277 -19.96 -2.59 -4.15
CA PHE A 277 -19.35 -2.68 -2.83
C PHE A 277 -20.39 -3.04 -1.79
N ASN A 278 -20.03 -3.99 -0.93
CA ASN A 278 -20.89 -4.60 0.08
C ASN A 278 -20.23 -4.51 1.46
N ASN A 279 -21.05 -4.41 2.51
CA ASN A 279 -20.54 -4.50 3.88
C ASN A 279 -20.19 -5.93 4.29
N THR A 280 -19.69 -6.11 5.52
CA THR A 280 -19.30 -7.43 6.04
C THR A 280 -20.42 -8.47 6.02
N LYS A 281 -21.69 -8.05 6.09
CA LYS A 281 -22.88 -8.92 6.07
C LYS A 281 -23.33 -9.27 4.64
N GLY A 282 -22.70 -8.70 3.61
CA GLY A 282 -23.07 -8.88 2.21
C GLY A 282 -24.23 -7.99 1.74
N LYS A 283 -24.61 -6.97 2.51
CA LYS A 283 -25.57 -5.96 2.06
C LYS A 283 -24.85 -4.96 1.16
N ARG A 284 -25.40 -4.68 -0.02
CA ARG A 284 -24.89 -3.67 -0.95
C ARG A 284 -24.90 -2.28 -0.31
N LEU A 285 -23.76 -1.61 -0.40
CA LEU A 285 -23.57 -0.21 0.00
C LEU A 285 -23.60 0.71 -1.21
N ALA A 286 -23.01 0.29 -2.33
CA ALA A 286 -22.97 1.07 -3.58
C ALA A 286 -22.86 0.16 -4.81
N ASN A 287 -23.40 0.65 -5.92
CA ASN A 287 -23.15 0.19 -7.29
C ASN A 287 -22.57 1.33 -8.14
N LEU A 288 -21.28 1.21 -8.46
CA LEU A 288 -20.55 2.25 -9.19
C LEU A 288 -21.02 2.38 -10.64
N GLU A 289 -21.56 1.30 -11.23
CA GLU A 289 -22.15 1.34 -12.58
C GLU A 289 -23.41 2.22 -12.63
N LEU A 290 -24.04 2.49 -11.48
CA LEU A 290 -25.17 3.42 -11.34
C LEU A 290 -24.75 4.82 -10.88
N GLY A 291 -23.44 5.08 -10.74
CA GLY A 291 -22.91 6.31 -10.17
C GLY A 291 -23.09 6.45 -8.66
N GLU A 292 -23.43 5.36 -7.96
CA GLU A 292 -23.45 5.33 -6.49
C GLU A 292 -22.01 5.30 -5.93
N THR A 293 -21.86 5.61 -4.65
CA THR A 293 -20.58 5.57 -3.91
C THR A 293 -20.85 5.19 -2.46
N VAL A 294 -19.85 4.67 -1.76
CA VAL A 294 -19.97 4.38 -0.33
C VAL A 294 -19.74 5.66 0.47
N PHE A 295 -20.81 6.15 1.10
CA PHE A 295 -20.76 7.30 2.01
C PHE A 295 -20.38 6.90 3.45
N PRO A 296 -19.79 7.82 4.24
CA PRO A 296 -19.32 7.53 5.60
C PRO A 296 -20.41 7.11 6.60
N ASP A 297 -21.66 7.49 6.33
CA ASP A 297 -22.84 7.23 7.16
C ASP A 297 -23.61 5.96 6.74
N CYS A 298 -23.12 5.21 5.75
CA CYS A 298 -23.79 4.02 5.25
C CYS A 298 -23.96 2.94 6.34
N ASP A 299 -25.17 2.41 6.47
CA ASP A 299 -25.51 1.38 7.46
C ASP A 299 -24.65 0.11 7.35
N GLY A 300 -23.94 -0.20 8.44
CA GLY A 300 -23.12 -1.40 8.57
C GLY A 300 -21.74 -1.31 7.90
N LEU A 301 -21.31 -0.12 7.49
CA LEU A 301 -19.95 0.15 7.00
C LEU A 301 -18.90 0.08 8.12
N ILE A 302 -19.20 0.68 9.28
CA ILE A 302 -18.31 0.69 10.44
C ILE A 302 -18.33 -0.67 11.12
N VAL A 303 -17.16 -1.28 11.25
CA VAL A 303 -16.96 -2.58 11.92
C VAL A 303 -16.68 -2.37 13.41
N PHE A 304 -15.75 -1.47 13.73
CA PHE A 304 -15.45 -1.08 15.11
C PHE A 304 -15.61 0.43 15.25
N ASN A 305 -16.40 0.84 16.23
CA ASN A 305 -16.48 2.23 16.63
C ASN A 305 -15.27 2.53 17.53
N ILE A 306 -14.34 3.31 16.99
CA ILE A 306 -13.06 3.65 17.63
C ILE A 306 -13.03 5.17 17.71
N PRO A 307 -13.01 5.77 18.91
CA PRO A 307 -13.12 7.22 19.04
C PRO A 307 -11.87 7.95 18.53
N MET A 308 -12.01 9.23 18.22
CA MET A 308 -10.87 10.14 18.06
C MET A 308 -9.98 10.12 19.31
N ASN A 309 -8.71 10.52 19.17
CA ASN A 309 -7.69 10.47 20.22
C ASN A 309 -7.37 9.07 20.77
N SER A 310 -7.93 8.02 20.18
CA SER A 310 -7.57 6.63 20.46
C SER A 310 -6.18 6.26 19.92
N GLY A 311 -5.55 7.11 19.10
CA GLY A 311 -4.27 6.80 18.47
C GLY A 311 -4.36 5.83 17.30
N ILE A 312 -5.56 5.53 16.81
CA ILE A 312 -5.73 4.79 15.55
C ILE A 312 -5.11 5.54 14.38
N LEU A 313 -4.36 4.82 13.54
CA LEU A 313 -3.64 5.41 12.44
C LEU A 313 -4.23 5.00 11.10
N ASN A 314 -4.07 5.87 10.12
CA ASN A 314 -4.51 5.62 8.76
C ASN A 314 -3.39 5.00 7.91
N GLN A 315 -3.80 4.27 6.86
CA GLN A 315 -2.88 3.69 5.87
C GLN A 315 -1.83 2.74 6.47
N GLU A 316 -2.24 1.90 7.42
CA GLU A 316 -1.43 0.79 7.93
C GLU A 316 -1.41 -0.34 6.88
N ALA A 317 -1.93 -1.51 7.21
CA ALA A 317 -1.86 -2.65 6.31
C ALA A 317 -3.03 -3.63 6.49
N GLN A 318 -3.20 -4.47 5.47
CA GLN A 318 -4.22 -5.50 5.45
C GLN A 318 -3.85 -6.65 4.52
N ALA A 319 -4.39 -7.83 4.80
CA ALA A 319 -4.24 -9.01 3.96
C ALA A 319 -5.56 -9.78 3.87
N ALA A 320 -5.81 -10.40 2.72
CA ALA A 320 -6.87 -11.39 2.55
C ALA A 320 -6.22 -12.77 2.42
N ASP A 321 -6.75 -13.77 3.14
CA ASP A 321 -6.23 -15.13 3.10
C ASP A 321 -7.00 -16.02 2.09
N GLY A 322 -6.38 -17.13 1.70
CA GLY A 322 -6.96 -18.08 0.74
C GLY A 322 -8.14 -18.90 1.27
N ASN A 323 -8.48 -18.78 2.54
CA ASN A 323 -9.64 -19.44 3.15
C ASN A 323 -10.83 -18.47 3.32
N GLY A 324 -10.71 -17.22 2.88
CA GLY A 324 -11.75 -16.19 2.98
C GLY A 324 -11.72 -15.36 4.27
N GLY A 325 -10.69 -15.52 5.10
CA GLY A 325 -10.40 -14.62 6.20
C GLY A 325 -9.74 -13.33 5.72
N PHE A 326 -9.87 -12.28 6.53
CA PHE A 326 -9.33 -10.96 6.25
C PHE A 326 -8.72 -10.36 7.51
N HIS A 327 -7.53 -9.78 7.35
CA HIS A 327 -6.65 -9.34 8.42
C HIS A 327 -6.36 -7.86 8.23
N VAL A 328 -6.46 -7.10 9.32
CA VAL A 328 -6.05 -5.70 9.37
C VAL A 328 -5.05 -5.54 10.49
N LEU A 329 -3.89 -4.96 10.17
CA LEU A 329 -2.97 -4.43 11.16
C LEU A 329 -3.30 -2.96 11.35
N ASN A 330 -3.51 -2.54 12.59
CA ASN A 330 -3.55 -1.12 12.95
C ASN A 330 -3.07 -0.95 14.39
N ARG A 331 -3.28 0.21 14.99
CA ARG A 331 -2.91 0.50 16.37
C ARG A 331 -4.05 1.18 17.11
N GLU A 332 -4.12 0.98 18.42
CA GLU A 332 -5.00 1.72 19.32
C GLU A 332 -4.25 1.93 20.64
N ASN A 333 -4.27 3.15 21.17
CA ASN A 333 -3.66 3.58 22.42
C ASN A 333 -2.20 3.09 22.54
N GLU A 334 -1.43 3.25 21.47
CA GLU A 334 -0.03 2.82 21.41
C GLU A 334 0.18 1.30 21.61
N VAL A 335 -0.82 0.51 21.21
CA VAL A 335 -0.77 -0.95 21.11
C VAL A 335 -1.00 -1.35 19.67
N TRP A 336 -0.24 -2.31 19.15
CA TRP A 336 -0.52 -2.93 17.85
C TRP A 336 -1.73 -3.85 17.95
N LEU A 337 -2.67 -3.72 17.01
CA LEU A 337 -3.94 -4.46 16.95
C LEU A 337 -4.01 -5.25 15.66
N HIS A 338 -4.35 -6.53 15.78
CA HIS A 338 -4.78 -7.38 14.68
C HIS A 338 -6.31 -7.51 14.72
N TYR A 339 -6.99 -6.91 13.75
CA TYR A 339 -8.41 -7.15 13.53
C TYR A 339 -8.56 -8.28 12.53
N TYR A 340 -9.28 -9.33 12.94
CA TYR A 340 -9.47 -10.51 12.14
C TYR A 340 -10.94 -10.72 11.83
N ARG A 341 -11.26 -10.79 10.54
CA ARG A 341 -12.54 -11.25 10.03
C ARG A 341 -12.40 -12.69 9.57
N THR A 342 -13.19 -13.58 10.16
CA THR A 342 -13.17 -15.00 9.81
C THR A 342 -13.84 -15.25 8.44
N PRO A 343 -13.65 -16.43 7.84
CA PRO A 343 -14.39 -16.83 6.63
C PRO A 343 -15.92 -16.73 6.80
N GLN A 344 -16.42 -16.98 8.02
CA GLN A 344 -17.83 -16.84 8.40
C GLN A 344 -18.24 -15.39 8.69
N ARG A 345 -17.41 -14.42 8.33
CA ARG A 345 -17.69 -12.98 8.37
C ARG A 345 -17.83 -12.38 9.77
N LYS A 346 -17.31 -13.06 10.79
CA LYS A 346 -17.27 -12.58 12.18
C LYS A 346 -15.98 -11.84 12.44
N TRP A 347 -16.06 -10.71 13.13
CA TRP A 347 -14.92 -9.88 13.47
C TRP A 347 -14.45 -10.13 14.90
N SER A 348 -13.14 -10.04 15.09
CA SER A 348 -12.46 -10.08 16.38
C SER A 348 -11.30 -9.07 16.37
N ARG A 349 -10.83 -8.66 17.55
CA ARG A 349 -9.74 -7.70 17.75
C ARG A 349 -8.76 -8.25 18.77
N HIS A 350 -7.47 -8.25 18.46
CA HIS A 350 -6.43 -8.88 19.27
C HIS A 350 -5.26 -7.93 19.44
N ALA A 351 -4.82 -7.69 20.67
CA ALA A 351 -3.58 -6.96 20.92
C ALA A 351 -2.38 -7.86 20.57
N LEU A 352 -1.43 -7.33 19.81
CA LEU A 352 -0.16 -8.00 19.57
C LEU A 352 0.77 -7.83 20.80
N PRO A 353 1.56 -8.86 21.15
CA PRO A 353 2.39 -8.84 22.35
C PRO A 353 3.61 -7.90 22.20
N ASP A 354 4.12 -7.47 23.35
CA ASP A 354 5.47 -6.90 23.60
C ASP A 354 5.88 -5.58 22.90
N LEU A 355 5.48 -5.33 21.66
CA LEU A 355 5.81 -4.09 20.94
C LEU A 355 4.78 -2.97 21.18
N ARG A 356 5.25 -1.73 21.21
CA ARG A 356 4.44 -0.54 21.47
C ARG A 356 4.69 0.53 20.40
N PRO A 357 3.79 0.69 19.40
CA PRO A 357 3.92 1.78 18.45
C PRO A 357 3.78 3.13 19.17
N THR A 358 4.20 4.20 18.50
CA THR A 358 3.80 5.55 18.91
C THR A 358 2.55 5.96 18.13
N ARG A 359 1.91 7.09 18.48
CA ARG A 359 0.72 7.56 17.75
C ARG A 359 0.97 7.90 16.27
N THR A 360 2.19 8.28 15.91
CA THR A 360 2.51 8.82 14.58
C THR A 360 3.78 8.23 13.96
N GLY A 361 4.44 7.29 14.62
CA GLY A 361 5.64 6.66 14.06
C GLY A 361 5.32 5.60 13.01
N ALA A 362 6.38 4.94 12.52
CA ALA A 362 6.33 4.00 11.41
C ALA A 362 5.19 2.97 11.54
N ARG A 363 4.45 2.82 10.46
CA ARG A 363 3.43 1.80 10.18
C ARG A 363 4.04 0.43 9.90
N GLY A 364 3.29 -0.63 10.21
CA GLY A 364 3.69 -2.01 9.98
C GLY A 364 3.04 -2.57 8.72
N ASP A 365 3.31 -3.84 8.45
CA ASP A 365 2.68 -4.57 7.36
C ASP A 365 2.24 -5.98 7.75
N VAL A 366 1.30 -6.56 7.00
CA VAL A 366 0.75 -7.89 7.23
C VAL A 366 0.50 -8.62 5.92
N ILE A 367 0.90 -9.90 5.86
CA ILE A 367 0.56 -10.82 4.77
C ILE A 367 -0.03 -12.12 5.32
N ALA A 368 -0.93 -12.74 4.54
CA ALA A 368 -1.35 -14.11 4.76
C ALA A 368 -0.53 -15.04 3.86
N LEU A 369 0.01 -16.12 4.41
CA LEU A 369 0.87 -17.05 3.66
C LEU A 369 0.00 -18.05 2.85
N PRO A 370 0.06 -18.08 1.50
CA PRO A 370 -0.86 -18.89 0.68
C PRO A 370 -0.84 -20.39 0.97
N GLY A 371 -1.95 -21.02 1.36
CA GLY A 371 -1.96 -22.47 1.68
C GLY A 371 -1.25 -22.83 3.00
N LYS A 372 -0.83 -21.83 3.78
CA LYS A 372 -0.45 -21.99 5.18
C LYS A 372 -1.54 -21.28 5.99
N ASN A 373 -2.08 -21.89 7.04
CA ASN A 373 -2.99 -21.21 7.96
C ASN A 373 -2.19 -20.28 8.88
N MET A 374 -1.50 -19.29 8.30
CA MET A 374 -0.55 -18.44 9.01
C MET A 374 -0.54 -17.04 8.42
N VAL A 375 -0.53 -16.06 9.32
CA VAL A 375 -0.39 -14.63 9.02
C VAL A 375 0.94 -14.15 9.60
N VAL A 376 1.61 -13.29 8.87
CA VAL A 376 2.92 -12.72 9.24
C VAL A 376 2.79 -11.20 9.30
N PHE A 377 3.32 -10.60 10.36
CA PHE A 377 3.32 -9.17 10.59
C PHE A 377 4.76 -8.66 10.64
N ALA A 378 5.06 -7.54 10.01
CA ALA A 378 6.32 -6.82 10.16
C ALA A 378 6.05 -5.53 10.95
N LEU A 379 6.63 -5.43 12.13
CA LEU A 379 6.37 -4.37 13.09
C LEU A 379 7.64 -3.55 13.34
N PRO A 380 7.67 -2.26 12.96
CA PRO A 380 8.75 -1.38 13.36
C PRO A 380 8.63 -1.01 14.84
N GLY A 381 9.78 -0.87 15.51
CA GLY A 381 9.88 -0.63 16.94
C GLY A 381 9.34 0.72 17.39
N ASN A 382 9.37 1.75 16.53
CA ASN A 382 8.92 3.13 16.73
C ASN A 382 9.65 3.93 17.83
N ARG A 383 10.08 3.26 18.90
CA ARG A 383 10.81 3.83 20.06
C ARG A 383 12.29 3.44 20.07
N ASP A 384 12.66 2.52 19.19
CA ASP A 384 14.00 2.04 18.89
C ASP A 384 14.06 1.73 17.38
N ASP A 385 15.21 1.25 16.92
CA ASP A 385 15.48 0.84 15.54
C ASP A 385 15.26 -0.67 15.32
N LYS A 386 14.49 -1.33 16.20
CA LYS A 386 14.17 -2.75 16.07
C LYS A 386 13.10 -2.97 15.01
N LEU A 387 13.25 -4.04 14.24
CA LEU A 387 12.23 -4.61 13.36
C LEU A 387 11.89 -6.02 13.85
N THR A 388 10.63 -6.25 14.19
CA THR A 388 10.14 -7.56 14.65
C THR A 388 9.18 -8.15 13.63
N ILE A 389 9.40 -9.41 13.25
CA ILE A 389 8.47 -10.19 12.45
C ILE A 389 7.72 -11.17 13.36
N LEU A 390 6.41 -10.98 13.48
CA LEU A 390 5.52 -11.87 14.23
C LEU A 390 4.76 -12.81 13.29
N GLY A 391 4.41 -13.99 13.80
CA GLY A 391 3.57 -14.95 13.12
C GLY A 391 2.40 -15.37 13.99
N ALA A 392 1.22 -15.55 13.39
CA ALA A 392 0.05 -16.11 14.04
C ALA A 392 -0.49 -17.27 13.21
N ARG A 393 -0.71 -18.43 13.84
CA ARG A 393 -1.43 -19.53 13.19
C ARG A 393 -2.94 -19.29 13.31
N LEU A 394 -3.63 -19.41 12.19
CA LEU A 394 -5.07 -19.30 12.13
C LEU A 394 -5.72 -20.63 12.56
N PRO A 395 -6.80 -20.59 13.36
CA PRO A 395 -7.49 -21.80 13.76
C PRO A 395 -8.08 -22.51 12.55
N GLN A 396 -8.00 -23.85 12.54
CA GLN A 396 -8.77 -24.67 11.61
C GLN A 396 -10.25 -24.61 12.01
N GLU A 397 -11.15 -24.65 11.02
CA GLU A 397 -12.56 -24.18 10.98
C GLU A 397 -13.54 -24.49 12.14
N GLU A 398 -13.15 -25.11 13.25
CA GLU A 398 -14.06 -25.40 14.37
C GLU A 398 -14.28 -24.17 15.26
N VAL A 399 -15.21 -23.34 14.78
CA VAL A 399 -15.95 -22.30 15.52
C VAL A 399 -15.08 -21.14 16.00
N ALA A 400 -14.89 -20.17 15.12
CA ALA A 400 -14.55 -18.82 15.52
C ALA A 400 -15.63 -18.22 16.44
N THR A 401 -15.38 -18.23 17.74
CA THR A 401 -16.18 -17.54 18.77
C THR A 401 -15.63 -16.14 19.02
N GLU A 402 -16.41 -15.27 19.68
CA GLU A 402 -15.94 -13.96 20.17
C GLU A 402 -14.77 -14.08 21.16
N GLU A 403 -14.55 -15.27 21.72
CA GLU A 403 -13.47 -15.59 22.66
C GLU A 403 -12.25 -16.25 21.98
N MET A 404 -12.21 -16.28 20.64
CA MET A 404 -11.05 -16.80 19.91
C MET A 404 -9.78 -16.15 20.44
N ARG A 405 -8.80 -16.96 20.82
CA ARG A 405 -7.45 -16.49 21.17
C ARG A 405 -6.51 -16.89 20.06
N LEU A 406 -5.87 -15.91 19.46
CA LEU A 406 -4.77 -16.13 18.53
C LEU A 406 -3.46 -16.13 19.30
N GLU A 407 -2.63 -17.14 19.04
CA GLU A 407 -1.28 -17.20 19.56
C GLU A 407 -0.32 -16.53 18.57
N TYR A 408 0.46 -15.59 19.09
CA TYR A 408 1.49 -14.88 18.34
C TYR A 408 2.86 -15.36 18.78
N ALA A 409 3.75 -15.58 17.83
CA ALA A 409 5.13 -15.94 18.08
C ALA A 409 6.06 -15.03 17.27
N THR A 410 7.15 -14.59 17.90
CA THR A 410 8.24 -13.91 17.21
C THR A 410 8.95 -14.89 16.29
N LEU A 411 8.93 -14.61 14.99
CA LEU A 411 9.59 -15.41 13.97
C LEU A 411 11.02 -14.95 13.73
N TRP A 412 11.27 -13.65 13.85
CA TRP A 412 12.56 -13.00 13.68
C TRP A 412 12.57 -11.60 14.32
N GLU A 413 13.72 -11.15 14.79
CA GLU A 413 13.99 -9.77 15.19
C GLU A 413 15.37 -9.34 14.70
N GLY A 414 15.53 -8.05 14.40
CA GLY A 414 16.83 -7.44 14.14
C GLY A 414 16.80 -5.93 14.39
N ASP A 415 17.96 -5.38 14.71
CA ASP A 415 18.16 -3.95 14.99
C ASP A 415 18.68 -3.22 13.73
N GLY A 416 18.68 -1.89 13.75
CA GLY A 416 19.21 -1.05 12.68
C GLY A 416 18.24 -0.79 11.52
N TYR A 417 16.93 -0.71 11.77
CA TYR A 417 15.90 -0.44 10.75
C TYR A 417 14.96 0.69 11.16
N SER A 418 14.56 1.53 10.20
CA SER A 418 13.63 2.65 10.46
C SER A 418 12.54 2.85 9.42
N GLY A 419 12.45 1.99 8.40
CA GLY A 419 11.42 2.04 7.36
C GLY A 419 10.03 1.62 7.84
N GLU A 420 9.02 1.86 7.00
CA GLU A 420 7.74 1.18 7.10
C GLU A 420 7.88 -0.07 6.24
N PRO A 421 7.98 -1.25 6.87
CA PRO A 421 8.27 -2.46 6.14
C PRO A 421 7.12 -2.80 5.18
N GLN A 422 7.44 -3.43 4.05
CA GLN A 422 6.47 -4.09 3.19
C GLN A 422 6.86 -5.54 2.99
N LEU A 423 5.90 -6.43 3.22
CA LEU A 423 6.05 -7.86 3.15
C LEU A 423 5.51 -8.41 1.84
N GLU A 424 6.20 -9.39 1.31
CA GLU A 424 5.71 -10.23 0.23
C GLU A 424 6.12 -11.68 0.48
N THR A 425 5.38 -12.63 -0.10
CA THR A 425 5.79 -14.04 -0.11
C THR A 425 5.67 -14.66 -1.50
N PHE A 426 6.60 -15.56 -1.81
CA PHE A 426 6.63 -16.34 -3.05
C PHE A 426 7.34 -17.68 -2.84
N GLU A 427 7.25 -18.56 -3.83
CA GLU A 427 7.95 -19.84 -3.86
C GLU A 427 9.24 -19.73 -4.68
N SER A 428 10.34 -20.24 -4.12
CA SER A 428 11.66 -20.29 -4.72
C SER A 428 12.20 -21.71 -4.60
N GLY A 429 12.22 -22.45 -5.71
CA GLY A 429 12.50 -23.88 -5.71
C GLY A 429 11.49 -24.64 -4.85
N SER A 430 11.98 -25.36 -3.84
CA SER A 430 11.13 -26.08 -2.87
C SER A 430 10.87 -25.30 -1.58
N GLN A 431 11.32 -24.05 -1.50
CA GLN A 431 11.22 -23.22 -0.30
C GLN A 431 10.22 -22.08 -0.51
N ARG A 432 9.50 -21.74 0.56
CA ARG A 432 8.76 -20.50 0.62
C ARG A 432 9.62 -19.42 1.24
N LEU A 433 9.73 -18.30 0.54
CA LEU A 433 10.39 -17.11 1.05
C LEU A 433 9.37 -16.05 1.46
N VAL A 434 9.75 -15.27 2.46
CA VAL A 434 9.11 -14.02 2.84
C VAL A 434 10.15 -12.93 2.61
N SER A 435 9.87 -11.99 1.72
CA SER A 435 10.72 -10.82 1.51
C SER A 435 10.15 -9.62 2.24
N LEU A 436 11.03 -8.74 2.69
CA LEU A 436 10.69 -7.51 3.39
C LEU A 436 11.46 -6.34 2.77
N PHE A 437 10.75 -5.39 2.19
CA PHE A 437 11.30 -4.11 1.71
C PHE A 437 11.26 -3.09 2.85
N THR A 438 12.41 -2.48 3.18
CA THR A 438 12.51 -1.47 4.24
C THR A 438 13.75 -0.60 4.02
N ARG A 439 14.17 0.16 5.02
CA ARG A 439 15.46 0.84 5.05
C ARG A 439 16.20 0.64 6.37
N THR A 440 17.52 0.73 6.31
CA THR A 440 18.40 0.68 7.49
C THR A 440 18.40 2.02 8.23
N GLU A 441 18.77 1.97 9.51
CA GLU A 441 19.01 3.14 10.38
C GLU A 441 20.49 3.17 10.78
N GLU A 442 21.34 3.52 9.83
CA GLU A 442 22.80 3.65 10.02
C GLU A 442 23.25 5.07 9.66
N LYS A 443 24.57 5.34 9.73
CA LYS A 443 25.13 6.64 9.29
C LYS A 443 24.77 6.92 7.82
N GLU A 444 24.84 5.87 6.99
CA GLU A 444 24.37 5.84 5.62
C GLU A 444 23.18 4.88 5.54
N ARG A 445 21.98 5.44 5.41
CA ARG A 445 20.75 4.65 5.33
C ARG A 445 20.65 4.06 3.93
N HIS A 446 20.26 2.80 3.84
CA HIS A 446 20.07 2.10 2.58
C HIS A 446 18.65 1.60 2.47
N VAL A 447 18.06 1.68 1.28
CA VAL A 447 16.86 0.94 0.92
C VAL A 447 17.28 -0.51 0.72
N VAL A 448 16.63 -1.44 1.42
CA VAL A 448 17.03 -2.85 1.47
C VAL A 448 15.86 -3.79 1.26
N VAL A 449 16.16 -4.96 0.71
CA VAL A 449 15.29 -6.13 0.71
C VAL A 449 15.92 -7.21 1.58
N LEU A 450 15.20 -7.64 2.60
CA LEU A 450 15.54 -8.77 3.45
C LEU A 450 14.76 -10.00 3.00
N ASP A 451 15.44 -11.11 2.77
CA ASP A 451 14.82 -12.36 2.36
C ASP A 451 14.91 -13.38 3.48
N PHE A 452 13.78 -14.00 3.81
CA PHE A 452 13.68 -14.98 4.86
C PHE A 452 13.16 -16.32 4.33
N ALA A 453 13.83 -17.40 4.68
CA ALA A 453 13.29 -18.74 4.51
C ALA A 453 12.38 -19.09 5.69
N LEU A 454 11.17 -19.59 5.39
CA LEU A 454 10.28 -20.13 6.40
C LEU A 454 10.74 -21.53 6.80
N GLU A 455 11.27 -21.66 8.02
CA GLU A 455 11.60 -22.94 8.61
C GLU A 455 10.39 -23.44 9.41
N GLU A 456 9.85 -24.60 9.03
CA GLU A 456 8.87 -25.30 9.88
C GLU A 456 9.64 -26.18 10.86
N ALA A 457 9.35 -26.07 12.17
CA ALA A 457 9.81 -27.08 13.11
C ALA A 457 9.29 -28.44 12.67
N VAL A 458 10.23 -29.38 12.54
CA VAL A 458 10.02 -30.81 12.32
C VAL A 458 9.14 -31.39 13.43
#